data_AF-A0A818KDD6-F1
#
_entry.id   AF-A0A818KDD6-F1
#
_cell.length_a   1.000
_cell.length_b   1.000
_cell.length_c   1.000
_cell.angle_alpha   90.00
_cell.angle_beta   90.00
_cell.angle_gamma   90.00
#
_symmetry.space_group_name_H-M   'P 1'
#
loop_
_entity.id
_entity.type
_entity.pdbx_description
1 polymer ?
#
loop_
_entity_poly.entity_id
_entity_poly.type
_entity_poly.pdbx_seq_one_letter_code
_entity_poly.pdbx_strand_id
1 'polypeptide(L)'
;MHTLRDASILLFLFFLIILFYQLHYKSELSIPIEIPILSKSETFKIVSNEYSSLWYQKYCFKNKLSQKLVLENLPQYLNNARVSTNKICQQFATKFDALFRLEEIYGLLKLSPVYLNKINQWLHNDELLIEQIKKQRIIKIYNRYTHEEMLYNYMRSQRPQTKNEISPEEYTSKLLQDSKKNCDFCSKNYLNSTAEDRFGRLEHRLSYTAANTFKYDRWHTLVVSRNHDTLHLTEAEIVDMFELVQEWLHKAYSIEPMYTCPEMIWDAMPKSGASQMHTHLQASLGFDIYYGNIERTRQGARFYAQRNNGRNYFNDYLYIHQVLGLTIPIGNAHIIIHLTPIKDLEIMIMDEKLNKNFYKALHLVLRTFVDDLNEYSFSFGMYLPPMNESSADRHEMPVVCRLVFRNSVTNLRSDMNGLDLYTSSVIGKDRYVLYQQLKEGIEKRQK
;
A
#
# COMPACT_ATOMS: atom_id res chain seq x y z
N MET A 1 38.06 -5.12 62.41
CA MET A 1 38.04 -3.81 61.72
C MET A 1 38.80 -3.77 60.39
N HIS A 2 39.53 -4.81 59.97
CA HIS A 2 40.21 -4.80 58.66
C HIS A 2 39.35 -5.29 57.47
N THR A 3 38.36 -6.16 57.69
CA THR A 3 37.56 -6.78 56.61
C THR A 3 36.48 -5.89 55.99
N LEU A 4 35.99 -4.87 56.71
CA LEU A 4 35.00 -3.91 56.18
C LEU A 4 35.63 -2.84 55.28
N ARG A 5 36.93 -2.55 55.47
CA ARG A 5 37.65 -1.53 54.71
C ARG A 5 37.97 -2.02 53.29
N ASP A 6 38.26 -3.31 53.14
CA ASP A 6 38.61 -3.91 51.85
C ASP A 6 37.38 -4.09 50.94
N ALA A 7 36.22 -4.42 51.51
CA ALA A 7 34.96 -4.50 50.77
C ALA A 7 34.52 -3.13 50.21
N SER A 8 34.80 -2.05 50.96
CA SER A 8 34.47 -0.68 50.56
C SER A 8 35.31 -0.20 49.37
N ILE A 9 36.59 -0.60 49.33
CA ILE A 9 37.52 -0.25 48.24
C ILE A 9 37.16 -1.03 46.97
N LEU A 10 36.80 -2.31 47.09
CA LEU A 10 36.33 -3.12 45.96
C LEU A 10 35.03 -2.57 45.34
N LEU A 11 34.08 -2.13 46.17
CA LEU A 11 32.83 -1.52 45.67
C LEU A 11 33.09 -0.19 44.96
N PHE A 12 34.01 0.63 45.49
CA PHE A 12 34.39 1.91 44.89
C PHE A 12 35.12 1.72 43.55
N LEU A 13 36.02 0.74 43.46
CA LEU A 13 36.70 0.38 42.22
C LEU A 13 35.71 -0.18 41.17
N PHE A 14 34.75 -1.00 41.59
CA PHE A 14 33.70 -1.50 40.70
C PHE A 14 32.80 -0.37 40.18
N PHE A 15 32.46 0.60 41.03
CA PHE A 15 31.70 1.78 40.63
C PHE A 15 32.50 2.68 39.66
N LEU A 16 33.80 2.86 39.88
CA LEU A 16 34.68 3.58 38.96
C LEU A 16 34.83 2.87 37.61
N ILE A 17 34.90 1.53 37.59
CA ILE A 17 34.91 0.76 36.34
C ILE A 17 33.59 0.93 35.59
N ILE A 18 32.44 0.87 36.27
CA ILE A 18 31.13 1.11 35.64
C ILE A 18 31.02 2.54 35.13
N LEU A 19 31.48 3.54 35.89
CA LEU A 19 31.45 4.94 35.48
C LEU A 19 32.38 5.18 34.28
N PHE A 20 33.57 4.58 34.28
CA PHE A 20 34.51 4.63 33.17
C PHE A 20 33.94 3.93 31.94
N TYR A 21 33.28 2.77 32.09
CA TYR A 21 32.59 2.09 30.99
C TYR A 21 31.42 2.92 30.45
N GLN A 22 30.62 3.57 31.31
CA GLN A 22 29.53 4.44 30.87
C GLN A 22 30.01 5.74 30.20
N LEU A 23 31.15 6.27 30.64
CA LEU A 23 31.74 7.48 30.06
C LEU A 23 32.46 7.20 28.75
N HIS A 24 33.14 6.05 28.61
CA HIS A 24 33.85 5.70 27.37
C HIS A 24 32.94 5.04 26.32
N TYR A 25 31.94 4.25 26.71
CA TYR A 25 31.03 3.61 25.76
C TYR A 25 29.97 4.56 25.20
N LYS A 26 29.79 5.75 25.80
CA LYS A 26 28.99 6.85 25.23
C LYS A 26 29.70 7.65 24.14
N SER A 27 30.99 7.43 23.88
CA SER A 27 31.75 8.17 22.86
C SER A 27 32.09 7.38 21.58
N GLU A 28 31.73 6.09 21.49
CA GLU A 28 32.08 5.24 20.32
C GLU A 28 30.94 4.37 19.76
N LEU A 29 29.67 4.76 19.96
CA LEU A 29 28.57 4.22 19.14
C LEU A 29 27.96 5.30 18.27
N SER A 30 28.05 5.06 16.96
CA SER A 30 27.54 5.87 15.85
C SER A 30 28.14 7.28 15.75
N ILE A 31 29.30 7.38 15.11
CA ILE A 31 29.45 8.44 14.11
C ILE A 31 28.41 8.08 13.03
N PRO A 32 27.28 8.80 12.88
CA PRO A 32 26.59 8.72 11.62
C PRO A 32 27.64 9.20 10.61
N ILE A 33 27.89 8.41 9.58
CA ILE A 33 28.51 8.98 8.39
C ILE A 33 27.55 10.11 8.00
N GLU A 34 27.88 11.34 8.37
CA GLU A 34 27.28 12.55 7.83
C GLU A 34 27.74 12.58 6.37
N ILE A 35 27.08 11.77 5.57
CA ILE A 35 27.06 11.94 4.13
C ILE A 35 26.55 13.37 3.96
N PRO A 36 27.31 14.24 3.27
CA PRO A 36 26.88 15.62 3.08
C PRO A 36 25.45 15.61 2.56
N ILE A 37 24.54 16.25 3.28
CA ILE A 37 23.16 16.45 2.83
C ILE A 37 23.26 17.36 1.61
N LEU A 38 23.41 16.75 0.44
CA LEU A 38 23.35 17.44 -0.83
C LEU A 38 21.91 17.90 -1.04
N SER A 39 21.77 19.23 -1.15
CA SER A 39 20.65 20.04 -1.63
C SER A 39 19.23 19.53 -1.38
N LYS A 40 18.45 20.34 -0.63
CA LYS A 40 16.98 20.37 -0.55
C LYS A 40 16.31 19.51 -1.63
N SER A 41 15.74 18.38 -1.21
CA SER A 41 15.02 17.47 -2.10
C SER A 41 13.82 18.21 -2.72
N GLU A 42 13.49 17.85 -3.95
CA GLU A 42 12.38 18.43 -4.67
C GLU A 42 11.07 18.16 -3.92
N THR A 43 10.19 19.15 -3.90
CA THR A 43 8.84 18.95 -3.35
C THR A 43 8.08 17.95 -4.22
N PHE A 44 7.23 17.15 -3.58
CA PHE A 44 6.25 16.39 -4.31
C PHE A 44 5.33 17.36 -5.04
N LYS A 45 5.06 17.06 -6.32
CA LYS A 45 4.09 17.79 -7.11
C LYS A 45 3.56 16.88 -8.19
N ILE A 46 2.26 16.99 -8.45
CA ILE A 46 1.64 16.29 -9.56
C ILE A 46 2.13 16.95 -10.85
N VAL A 47 2.95 16.24 -11.60
CA VAL A 47 3.41 16.68 -12.92
C VAL A 47 2.61 15.93 -13.97
N SER A 48 1.94 16.67 -14.85
CA SER A 48 1.35 16.13 -16.06
C SER A 48 2.47 15.76 -17.04
N ASN A 49 2.44 14.54 -17.56
CA ASN A 49 3.38 14.18 -18.62
C ASN A 49 3.12 15.00 -19.88
N GLU A 50 4.19 15.50 -20.49
CA GLU A 50 4.14 16.17 -21.80
C GLU A 50 3.57 15.25 -22.89
N TYR A 51 3.84 13.95 -22.77
CA TYR A 51 3.43 12.93 -23.72
C TYR A 51 2.44 11.94 -23.10
N SER A 52 1.44 11.53 -23.87
CA SER A 52 0.48 10.50 -23.45
C SER A 52 1.13 9.12 -23.37
N SER A 53 0.56 8.20 -22.59
CA SER A 53 1.02 6.80 -22.54
C SER A 53 1.02 6.13 -23.93
N LEU A 54 0.06 6.48 -24.81
CA LEU A 54 0.02 6.01 -26.21
C LEU A 54 1.23 6.47 -27.03
N TRP A 55 1.74 7.68 -26.77
CA TRP A 55 2.96 8.15 -27.40
C TRP A 55 4.15 7.28 -26.99
N TYR A 56 4.31 7.00 -25.68
CA TYR A 56 5.39 6.12 -25.20
C TYR A 56 5.27 4.69 -25.76
N GLN A 57 4.06 4.16 -25.87
CA GLN A 57 3.82 2.85 -26.50
C GLN A 57 4.35 2.80 -27.93
N LYS A 58 4.03 3.84 -28.72
CA LYS A 58 4.45 3.91 -30.13
C LYS A 58 5.95 4.14 -30.27
N TYR A 59 6.51 5.12 -29.56
CA TYR A 59 7.86 5.62 -29.82
C TYR A 59 8.94 5.01 -28.92
N CYS A 60 8.60 4.63 -27.68
CA CYS A 60 9.56 4.05 -26.74
C CYS A 60 9.45 2.53 -26.69
N PHE A 61 8.24 1.97 -26.62
CA PHE A 61 8.05 0.53 -26.48
C PHE A 61 8.05 -0.19 -27.83
N LYS A 62 7.93 0.56 -28.94
CA LYS A 62 7.75 0.03 -30.30
C LYS A 62 6.59 -0.96 -30.40
N ASN A 63 5.58 -0.75 -29.56
CA ASN A 63 4.37 -1.56 -29.53
C ASN A 63 3.39 -1.03 -30.59
N LYS A 64 2.71 -1.93 -31.31
CA LYS A 64 1.63 -1.50 -32.21
C LYS A 64 0.49 -0.96 -31.34
N LEU A 65 -0.06 0.21 -31.68
CA LEU A 65 -1.14 0.83 -30.90
C LEU A 65 -2.40 -0.06 -30.76
N SER A 66 -2.59 -1.03 -31.65
CA SER A 66 -3.68 -2.01 -31.58
C SER A 66 -3.40 -3.16 -30.59
N GLN A 67 -2.17 -3.33 -30.12
CA GLN A 67 -1.79 -4.41 -29.21
C GLN A 67 -1.90 -3.93 -27.76
N LYS A 68 -2.68 -4.66 -26.96
CA LYS A 68 -2.76 -4.43 -25.51
C LYS A 68 -1.39 -4.67 -24.88
N LEU A 69 -1.01 -3.80 -23.94
CA LEU A 69 0.16 -4.03 -23.11
C LEU A 69 -0.09 -5.20 -22.15
N VAL A 70 0.96 -5.98 -21.92
CA VAL A 70 1.00 -7.09 -20.97
C VAL A 70 2.31 -6.99 -20.18
N LEU A 71 2.28 -7.41 -18.93
CA LEU A 71 3.41 -7.28 -18.01
C LEU A 71 4.60 -8.15 -18.43
N GLU A 72 4.33 -9.32 -19.02
CA GLU A 72 5.35 -10.21 -19.60
C GLU A 72 6.26 -9.52 -20.62
N ASN A 73 5.77 -8.49 -21.31
CA ASN A 73 6.54 -7.76 -22.32
C ASN A 73 7.28 -6.53 -21.77
N LEU A 74 7.15 -6.23 -20.48
CA LEU A 74 7.87 -5.14 -19.83
C LEU A 74 9.40 -5.20 -20.03
N PRO A 75 10.10 -6.35 -19.94
CA PRO A 75 11.53 -6.43 -20.27
C PRO A 75 11.85 -5.90 -21.67
N GLN A 76 11.02 -6.22 -22.66
CA GLN A 76 11.19 -5.77 -24.04
C GLN A 76 10.92 -4.28 -24.18
N TYR A 77 9.87 -3.76 -23.54
CA TYR A 77 9.52 -2.34 -23.55
C TYR A 77 10.66 -1.49 -22.99
N LEU A 78 11.25 -1.91 -21.88
CA LEU A 78 12.40 -1.24 -21.27
C LEU A 78 13.64 -1.33 -22.15
N ASN A 79 13.94 -2.50 -22.74
CA ASN A 79 15.07 -2.63 -23.64
C ASN A 79 14.93 -1.69 -24.85
N ASN A 80 13.75 -1.61 -25.45
CA ASN A 80 13.47 -0.70 -26.57
C ASN A 80 13.66 0.76 -26.17
N ALA A 81 13.23 1.15 -24.96
CA ALA A 81 13.41 2.50 -24.44
C ALA A 81 14.89 2.84 -24.16
N ARG A 82 15.67 1.90 -23.61
CA ARG A 82 17.11 2.05 -23.32
C ARG A 82 17.93 2.29 -24.58
N VAL A 83 17.67 1.52 -25.65
CA VAL A 83 18.41 1.61 -26.93
C VAL A 83 17.81 2.62 -27.91
N SER A 84 16.76 3.34 -27.52
CA SER A 84 16.13 4.35 -28.37
C SER A 84 17.06 5.53 -28.59
N THR A 85 17.01 6.15 -29.77
CA THR A 85 17.69 7.43 -30.05
C THR A 85 16.91 8.63 -29.50
N ASN A 86 15.65 8.41 -29.09
CA ASN A 86 14.81 9.46 -28.51
C ASN A 86 15.16 9.66 -27.02
N LYS A 87 15.62 10.87 -26.67
CA LYS A 87 16.02 11.24 -25.30
C LYS A 87 14.92 11.07 -24.26
N ILE A 88 13.65 11.25 -24.63
CA ILE A 88 12.50 11.05 -23.72
C ILE A 88 12.35 9.58 -23.34
N CYS A 89 12.56 8.67 -24.30
CA CYS A 89 12.54 7.23 -24.03
C CYS A 89 13.70 6.80 -23.15
N GLN A 90 14.90 7.33 -23.41
CA GLN A 90 16.08 7.10 -22.58
C GLN A 90 15.86 7.63 -21.15
N GLN A 91 15.30 8.84 -21.02
CA GLN A 91 14.97 9.41 -19.72
C GLN A 91 14.02 8.52 -18.94
N PHE A 92 12.94 8.03 -19.57
CA PHE A 92 12.05 7.06 -18.93
C PHE A 92 12.81 5.82 -18.45
N ALA A 93 13.64 5.21 -19.30
CA ALA A 93 14.44 4.05 -18.91
C ALA A 93 15.40 4.35 -17.75
N THR A 94 16.06 5.51 -17.75
CA THR A 94 16.94 5.95 -16.65
C THR A 94 16.16 6.11 -15.35
N LYS A 95 14.96 6.72 -15.37
CA LYS A 95 14.13 6.84 -14.17
C LYS A 95 13.67 5.46 -13.67
N PHE A 96 13.26 4.58 -14.59
CA PHE A 96 12.91 3.20 -14.26
C PHE A 96 14.08 2.46 -13.61
N ASP A 97 15.26 2.47 -14.23
CA ASP A 97 16.44 1.74 -13.75
C ASP A 97 16.99 2.30 -12.44
N ALA A 98 16.78 3.60 -12.20
CA ALA A 98 17.10 4.23 -10.93
C ALA A 98 16.25 3.63 -9.80
N LEU A 99 14.93 3.47 -9.99
CA LEU A 99 13.99 3.01 -8.95
C LEU A 99 13.88 1.48 -8.85
N PHE A 100 13.86 0.80 -9.99
CA PHE A 100 13.53 -0.60 -10.08
C PHE A 100 14.69 -1.42 -10.65
N ARG A 101 14.75 -2.67 -10.22
CA ARG A 101 15.49 -3.74 -10.90
C ARG A 101 14.45 -4.68 -11.48
N LEU A 102 14.58 -5.00 -12.76
CA LEU A 102 13.73 -5.97 -13.44
C LEU A 102 14.57 -7.16 -13.87
N GLU A 103 14.06 -8.36 -13.62
CA GLU A 103 14.67 -9.61 -14.06
C GLU A 103 13.64 -10.50 -14.74
N GLU A 104 14.12 -11.30 -15.68
CA GLU A 104 13.34 -12.32 -16.35
C GLU A 104 13.99 -13.68 -16.08
N ILE A 105 13.20 -14.60 -15.51
CA ILE A 105 13.66 -15.91 -15.08
C ILE A 105 12.72 -16.98 -15.64
N TYR A 106 13.26 -18.18 -15.88
CA TYR A 106 12.48 -19.31 -16.40
C TYR A 106 12.48 -20.48 -15.42
N GLY A 107 11.28 -20.94 -15.05
CA GLY A 107 11.07 -22.19 -14.35
C GLY A 107 10.86 -23.34 -15.34
N LEU A 108 11.69 -24.36 -15.29
CA LEU A 108 11.59 -25.53 -16.17
C LEU A 108 10.96 -26.70 -15.43
N LEU A 109 9.92 -27.31 -16.00
CA LEU A 109 9.26 -28.49 -15.46
C LEU A 109 9.47 -29.70 -16.36
N LYS A 110 9.79 -30.84 -15.73
CA LYS A 110 9.71 -32.16 -16.36
C LYS A 110 8.43 -32.84 -15.87
N LEU A 111 7.52 -33.13 -16.79
CA LEU A 111 6.22 -33.74 -16.48
C LEU A 111 6.24 -35.21 -16.90
N SER A 112 5.79 -36.11 -16.02
CA SER A 112 5.53 -37.49 -16.42
C SER A 112 4.28 -37.55 -17.31
N PRO A 113 4.15 -38.55 -18.21
CA PRO A 113 2.95 -38.68 -19.06
C PRO A 113 1.64 -38.73 -18.25
N VAL A 114 1.66 -39.43 -17.13
CA VAL A 114 0.50 -39.53 -16.22
C VAL A 114 0.13 -38.15 -15.65
N TYR A 115 1.12 -37.36 -15.23
CA TYR A 115 0.85 -36.05 -14.66
C TYR A 115 0.46 -35.02 -15.73
N LEU A 116 1.01 -35.12 -16.93
CA LEU A 116 0.61 -34.30 -18.07
C LEU A 116 -0.88 -34.47 -18.39
N ASN A 117 -1.41 -35.69 -18.35
CA ASN A 117 -2.85 -35.92 -18.52
C ASN A 117 -3.70 -35.17 -17.49
N LYS A 118 -3.24 -35.13 -16.23
CA LYS A 118 -3.92 -34.39 -15.16
C LYS A 118 -3.85 -32.88 -15.38
N ILE A 119 -2.69 -32.37 -15.79
CA ILE A 119 -2.50 -30.94 -16.11
C ILE A 119 -3.37 -30.53 -17.30
N ASN A 120 -3.46 -31.36 -18.34
CA ASN A 120 -4.30 -31.09 -19.50
C ASN A 120 -5.76 -30.88 -19.09
N GLN A 121 -6.27 -31.67 -18.14
CA GLN A 121 -7.62 -31.47 -17.60
C GLN A 121 -7.75 -30.13 -16.86
N TRP A 122 -6.75 -29.75 -16.04
CA TRP A 122 -6.76 -28.47 -15.33
C TRP A 122 -6.69 -27.26 -16.24
N LEU A 123 -5.97 -27.38 -17.36
CA LEU A 123 -5.77 -26.31 -18.35
C LEU A 123 -6.74 -26.43 -19.53
N HIS A 124 -7.82 -27.21 -19.40
CA HIS A 124 -8.85 -27.37 -20.42
C HIS A 124 -8.33 -27.79 -21.82
N ASN A 125 -7.24 -28.57 -21.85
CA ASN A 125 -6.52 -29.01 -23.05
C ASN A 125 -6.00 -27.86 -23.92
N ASP A 126 -5.73 -26.68 -23.34
CA ASP A 126 -5.11 -25.56 -24.06
C ASP A 126 -3.61 -25.85 -24.32
N GLU A 127 -3.28 -26.09 -25.59
CA GLU A 127 -1.92 -26.40 -26.02
C GLU A 127 -0.91 -25.31 -25.68
N LEU A 128 -1.30 -24.02 -25.73
CA LEU A 128 -0.42 -22.90 -25.40
C LEU A 128 -0.11 -22.88 -23.91
N LEU A 129 -1.11 -23.11 -23.05
CA LEU A 129 -0.90 -23.18 -21.60
C LEU A 129 -0.07 -24.42 -21.21
N ILE A 130 -0.23 -25.53 -21.93
CA ILE A 130 0.56 -26.75 -21.73
C ILE A 130 2.04 -26.51 -22.11
N GLU A 131 2.34 -25.76 -23.16
CA GLU A 131 3.73 -25.40 -23.46
C GLU A 131 4.28 -24.41 -22.44
N GLN A 132 3.49 -23.41 -22.03
CA GLN A 132 3.89 -22.45 -21.00
C GLN A 132 4.15 -23.11 -19.63
N ILE A 133 3.41 -24.16 -19.25
CA ILE A 133 3.63 -24.81 -17.96
C ILE A 133 4.98 -25.55 -17.90
N LYS A 134 5.48 -26.06 -19.04
CA LYS A 134 6.79 -26.72 -19.15
C LYS A 134 7.94 -25.73 -19.01
N LYS A 135 7.77 -24.50 -19.51
CA LYS A 135 8.74 -23.40 -19.43
C LYS A 135 8.05 -22.13 -18.98
N GLN A 136 7.95 -21.95 -17.68
CA GLN A 136 7.24 -20.82 -17.07
C GLN A 136 8.13 -19.59 -17.06
N ARG A 137 7.65 -18.52 -17.67
CA ARG A 137 8.29 -17.21 -17.63
C ARG A 137 7.89 -16.48 -16.35
N ILE A 138 8.88 -15.94 -15.65
CA ILE A 138 8.69 -15.23 -14.37
C ILE A 138 9.35 -13.87 -14.49
N ILE A 139 8.56 -12.81 -14.32
CA ILE A 139 9.07 -11.44 -14.26
C ILE A 139 9.25 -11.07 -12.79
N LYS A 140 10.44 -10.63 -12.41
CA LYS A 140 10.70 -10.06 -11.08
C LYS A 140 10.89 -8.57 -11.19
N ILE A 141 10.22 -7.82 -10.33
CA ILE A 141 10.41 -6.37 -10.19
C ILE A 141 10.72 -6.08 -8.73
N TYR A 142 11.85 -5.44 -8.49
CA TYR A 142 12.35 -5.08 -7.17
C TYR A 142 12.53 -3.58 -7.06
N ASN A 143 11.89 -2.95 -6.08
CA ASN A 143 12.11 -1.56 -5.74
C ASN A 143 13.40 -1.43 -4.93
N ARG A 144 14.37 -0.70 -5.46
CA ARG A 144 15.73 -0.59 -4.90
C ARG A 144 15.78 0.15 -3.55
N TYR A 145 14.76 0.92 -3.22
CA TYR A 145 14.75 1.81 -2.06
C TYR A 145 13.73 1.40 -0.99
N THR A 146 12.57 0.88 -1.40
CA THR A 146 11.57 0.37 -0.44
C THR A 146 11.74 -1.13 -0.16
N HIS A 147 12.59 -1.81 -0.94
CA HIS A 147 12.82 -3.26 -0.90
C HIS A 147 11.57 -4.10 -1.16
N GLU A 148 10.53 -3.49 -1.73
CA GLU A 148 9.35 -4.21 -2.17
C GLU A 148 9.66 -4.98 -3.43
N GLU A 149 9.22 -6.24 -3.46
CA GLU A 149 9.43 -7.13 -4.59
C GLU A 149 8.12 -7.77 -5.01
N MET A 150 7.98 -7.92 -6.33
CA MET A 150 6.93 -8.69 -6.94
C MET A 150 7.51 -9.70 -7.94
N LEU A 151 7.03 -10.94 -7.85
CA LEU A 151 7.24 -12.01 -8.83
C LEU A 151 5.92 -12.26 -9.57
N TYR A 152 5.88 -11.93 -10.85
CA TYR A 152 4.76 -12.23 -11.73
C TYR A 152 5.00 -13.53 -12.47
N ASN A 153 4.05 -14.44 -12.37
CA ASN A 153 4.01 -15.66 -13.18
C ASN A 153 2.56 -15.93 -13.58
N TYR A 154 2.27 -15.75 -14.88
CA TYR A 154 0.93 -15.94 -15.43
C TYR A 154 0.34 -17.31 -15.09
N MET A 155 1.14 -18.38 -15.09
CA MET A 155 0.68 -19.74 -14.79
C MET A 155 0.14 -19.91 -13.36
N ARG A 156 0.40 -18.96 -12.46
CA ARG A 156 -0.22 -18.97 -11.13
C ARG A 156 -1.71 -18.67 -11.16
N SER A 157 -2.17 -17.86 -12.12
CA SER A 157 -3.60 -17.59 -12.31
C SER A 157 -4.37 -18.84 -12.77
N GLN A 158 -3.66 -19.81 -13.35
CA GLN A 158 -4.21 -21.05 -13.91
C GLN A 158 -4.30 -22.19 -12.87
N ARG A 159 -4.02 -21.91 -11.59
CA ARG A 159 -4.08 -22.93 -10.54
C ARG A 159 -5.53 -23.38 -10.32
N PRO A 160 -5.78 -24.69 -10.15
CA PRO A 160 -7.12 -25.19 -9.88
C PRO A 160 -7.64 -24.58 -8.56
N GLN A 161 -8.81 -23.95 -8.64
CA GLN A 161 -9.48 -23.35 -7.49
C GLN A 161 -10.50 -24.32 -6.91
N THR A 162 -10.69 -24.26 -5.59
CA THR A 162 -11.80 -24.95 -4.93
C THR A 162 -13.08 -24.18 -5.23
N LYS A 163 -14.13 -24.88 -5.70
CA LYS A 163 -15.46 -24.27 -5.83
C LYS A 163 -16.11 -24.22 -4.46
N ASN A 164 -16.58 -23.04 -4.06
CA ASN A 164 -17.38 -22.88 -2.85
C ASN A 164 -18.86 -23.04 -3.21
N GLU A 165 -19.65 -23.59 -2.28
CA GLU A 165 -21.09 -23.84 -2.49
C GLU A 165 -21.94 -22.56 -2.37
N ILE A 166 -21.49 -21.59 -1.56
CA ILE A 166 -22.18 -20.33 -1.29
C ILE A 166 -21.53 -19.20 -2.08
N SER A 167 -22.35 -18.33 -2.68
CA SER A 167 -21.85 -17.15 -3.38
C SER A 167 -21.23 -16.13 -2.41
N PRO A 168 -20.16 -15.39 -2.81
CA PRO A 168 -19.56 -14.37 -1.95
C PRO A 168 -20.55 -13.27 -1.52
N GLU A 169 -21.48 -12.90 -2.40
CA GLU A 169 -22.52 -11.89 -2.13
C GLU A 169 -23.51 -12.35 -1.05
N GLU A 170 -24.03 -13.57 -1.18
CA GLU A 170 -24.96 -14.15 -0.19
C GLU A 170 -24.30 -14.28 1.18
N TYR A 171 -23.07 -14.80 1.22
CA TYR A 171 -22.30 -14.94 2.45
C TYR A 171 -22.09 -13.59 3.15
N THR A 172 -21.71 -12.58 2.37
CA THR A 172 -21.48 -11.21 2.86
C THR A 172 -22.76 -10.59 3.40
N SER A 173 -23.85 -10.69 2.66
CA SER A 173 -25.16 -10.15 3.05
C SER A 173 -25.64 -10.72 4.38
N LYS A 174 -25.44 -12.03 4.60
CA LYS A 174 -25.77 -12.69 5.85
C LYS A 174 -24.95 -12.15 7.02
N LEU A 175 -23.62 -12.00 6.85
CA LEU A 175 -22.75 -11.45 7.90
C LEU A 175 -23.12 -10.01 8.29
N LEU A 176 -23.46 -9.17 7.31
CA LEU A 176 -23.90 -7.80 7.55
C LEU A 176 -25.23 -7.75 8.32
N GLN A 177 -26.19 -8.59 7.95
CA GLN A 177 -27.49 -8.67 8.64
C GLN A 177 -27.34 -9.17 10.08
N ASP A 178 -26.53 -10.21 10.31
CA ASP A 178 -26.37 -10.81 11.63
C ASP A 178 -25.60 -9.89 12.58
N SER A 179 -24.56 -9.22 12.10
CA SER A 179 -23.75 -8.29 12.90
C SER A 179 -24.50 -7.03 13.34
N LYS A 180 -25.54 -6.62 12.61
CA LYS A 180 -26.32 -5.40 12.92
C LYS A 180 -27.14 -5.51 14.21
N LYS A 181 -27.57 -6.71 14.59
CA LYS A 181 -28.54 -6.94 15.67
C LYS A 181 -28.05 -6.41 17.03
N ASN A 182 -26.75 -6.59 17.32
CA ASN A 182 -26.13 -6.22 18.59
C ASN A 182 -24.90 -5.33 18.41
N CYS A 183 -24.91 -4.45 17.39
CA CYS A 183 -23.76 -3.63 17.08
C CYS A 183 -23.63 -2.43 18.04
N ASP A 184 -22.50 -2.31 18.71
CA ASP A 184 -22.17 -1.19 19.60
C ASP A 184 -22.01 0.14 18.86
N PHE A 185 -21.69 0.11 17.56
CA PHE A 185 -21.51 1.30 16.72
C PHE A 185 -22.80 1.81 16.09
N CYS A 186 -23.91 1.07 16.21
CA CYS A 186 -25.19 1.56 15.71
C CYS A 186 -25.71 2.73 16.56
N SER A 187 -26.49 3.61 15.93
CA SER A 187 -26.96 4.89 16.49
C SER A 187 -27.62 4.81 17.87
N LYS A 188 -28.22 3.68 18.22
CA LYS A 188 -28.87 3.45 19.52
C LYS A 188 -27.89 3.19 20.66
N ASN A 189 -26.67 2.75 20.34
CA ASN A 189 -25.73 2.17 21.30
C ASN A 189 -24.44 2.98 21.44
N TYR A 190 -23.97 3.64 20.38
CA TYR A 190 -22.59 4.17 20.34
C TYR A 190 -22.21 5.13 21.46
N LEU A 191 -23.14 5.96 21.94
CA LEU A 191 -22.88 6.89 23.05
C LEU A 191 -22.57 6.17 24.37
N ASN A 192 -23.16 5.00 24.60
CA ASN A 192 -23.00 4.23 25.84
C ASN A 192 -22.03 3.06 25.69
N SER A 193 -21.80 2.59 24.46
CA SER A 193 -20.97 1.42 24.17
C SER A 193 -19.59 1.73 23.59
N THR A 194 -19.21 3.01 23.44
CA THR A 194 -17.90 3.38 22.91
C THR A 194 -17.21 4.45 23.73
N ALA A 195 -15.89 4.36 23.85
CA ALA A 195 -15.09 5.37 24.53
C ALA A 195 -14.94 6.64 23.68
N GLU A 196 -14.59 7.74 24.32
CA GLU A 196 -14.20 8.99 23.69
C GLU A 196 -12.78 9.40 24.08
N ASP A 197 -12.13 10.22 23.26
CA ASP A 197 -10.81 10.76 23.59
C ASP A 197 -10.95 11.83 24.68
N ARG A 198 -9.84 12.20 25.34
CA ARG A 198 -9.85 13.15 26.47
C ARG A 198 -10.45 14.53 26.14
N PHE A 199 -10.54 14.85 24.85
CA PHE A 199 -11.08 16.09 24.35
C PHE A 199 -12.53 15.95 23.82
N GLY A 200 -13.18 14.85 24.18
CA GLY A 200 -14.54 14.48 23.81
C GLY A 200 -14.63 13.83 22.43
N ARG A 201 -15.83 13.35 22.13
CA ARG A 201 -16.22 12.88 20.80
C ARG A 201 -16.28 14.02 19.78
N LEU A 202 -15.84 13.76 18.56
CA LEU A 202 -16.09 14.62 17.40
C LEU A 202 -17.18 13.96 16.57
N GLU A 203 -18.15 14.76 16.11
CA GLU A 203 -19.30 14.25 15.36
C GLU A 203 -19.56 15.11 14.13
N HIS A 204 -19.68 14.43 12.99
CA HIS A 204 -20.22 14.99 11.77
C HIS A 204 -21.62 14.41 11.52
N ARG A 205 -22.23 14.80 10.40
CA ARG A 205 -23.58 14.36 10.04
C ARG A 205 -23.62 12.86 9.77
N LEU A 206 -22.62 12.32 9.08
CA LEU A 206 -22.58 10.92 8.65
C LEU A 206 -21.58 10.06 9.41
N SER A 207 -20.75 10.65 10.26
CA SER A 207 -19.73 9.91 11.02
C SER A 207 -19.47 10.51 12.41
N TYR A 208 -18.79 9.74 13.25
CA TYR A 208 -18.36 10.17 14.59
C TYR A 208 -17.05 9.47 14.98
N THR A 209 -16.29 10.06 15.91
CA THR A 209 -15.08 9.42 16.46
C THR A 209 -15.42 8.55 17.65
N ALA A 210 -14.66 7.50 17.91
CA ALA A 210 -14.68 6.75 19.16
C ALA A 210 -13.24 6.41 19.52
N ALA A 211 -12.77 6.78 20.72
CA ALA A 211 -11.44 6.38 21.14
C ALA A 211 -11.34 4.86 21.12
N ASN A 212 -10.28 4.32 20.53
CA ASN A 212 -10.08 2.88 20.60
C ASN A 212 -9.85 2.49 22.06
N THR A 213 -10.66 1.59 22.60
CA THR A 213 -10.52 1.13 24.00
C THR A 213 -9.21 0.34 24.19
N PHE A 214 -8.76 -0.36 23.15
CA PHE A 214 -7.56 -1.19 23.15
C PHE A 214 -6.51 -0.56 22.23
N LYS A 215 -5.96 0.58 22.66
CA LYS A 215 -5.02 1.36 21.85
C LYS A 215 -3.70 0.60 21.63
N TYR A 216 -3.19 0.63 20.40
CA TYR A 216 -1.82 0.21 20.09
C TYR A 216 -0.81 1.37 20.16
N ASP A 217 -1.28 2.62 20.19
CA ASP A 217 -0.46 3.82 20.36
C ASP A 217 -1.23 4.92 21.13
N ARG A 218 -0.54 5.96 21.59
CA ARG A 218 -1.08 7.04 22.42
C ARG A 218 -2.31 7.69 21.79
N TRP A 219 -2.16 8.17 20.55
CA TRP A 219 -3.25 8.73 19.78
C TRP A 219 -3.72 7.67 18.79
N HIS A 220 -4.82 7.01 19.16
CA HIS A 220 -5.48 6.00 18.35
C HIS A 220 -7.00 6.08 18.54
N THR A 221 -7.71 6.39 17.46
CA THR A 221 -9.16 6.52 17.43
C THR A 221 -9.78 5.66 16.33
N LEU A 222 -11.07 5.46 16.43
CA LEU A 222 -11.93 4.93 15.39
C LEU A 222 -12.71 6.12 14.80
N VAL A 223 -12.83 6.17 13.48
CA VAL A 223 -13.79 7.04 12.80
C VAL A 223 -14.84 6.13 12.19
N VAL A 224 -16.07 6.28 12.67
CA VAL A 224 -17.15 5.33 12.48
C VAL A 224 -18.25 5.99 11.64
N SER A 225 -18.65 5.35 10.53
CA SER A 225 -19.80 5.81 9.76
C SER A 225 -21.08 5.59 10.56
N ARG A 226 -22.13 6.38 10.36
CA ARG A 226 -23.46 6.05 10.89
C ARG A 226 -24.14 4.92 10.12
N ASN A 227 -23.61 4.57 8.94
CA ASN A 227 -24.05 3.45 8.14
C ASN A 227 -23.31 2.16 8.52
N HIS A 228 -24.08 1.13 8.88
CA HIS A 228 -23.57 -0.19 9.26
C HIS A 228 -22.96 -0.95 8.08
N ASP A 229 -23.41 -0.69 6.85
CA ASP A 229 -22.94 -1.39 5.66
C ASP A 229 -21.54 -0.90 5.24
N THR A 230 -20.54 -1.77 5.44
CA THR A 230 -19.12 -1.50 5.17
C THR A 230 -18.74 -1.52 3.69
N LEU A 231 -19.63 -1.95 2.81
CA LEU A 231 -19.36 -2.15 1.39
C LEU A 231 -20.10 -1.15 0.50
N HIS A 232 -21.24 -0.65 0.96
CA HIS A 232 -22.11 0.27 0.22
C HIS A 232 -22.06 1.70 0.78
N LEU A 233 -20.85 2.24 0.89
CA LEU A 233 -20.64 3.64 1.23
C LEU A 233 -20.76 4.54 0.01
N THR A 234 -21.50 5.62 0.18
CA THR A 234 -21.60 6.73 -0.75
C THR A 234 -20.33 7.60 -0.70
N GLU A 235 -20.08 8.36 -1.77
CA GLU A 235 -19.00 9.36 -1.79
C GLU A 235 -19.13 10.35 -0.62
N ALA A 236 -20.35 10.77 -0.28
CA ALA A 236 -20.58 11.70 0.83
C ALA A 236 -20.19 11.13 2.20
N GLU A 237 -20.40 9.83 2.44
CA GLU A 237 -19.96 9.17 3.68
C GLU A 237 -18.45 9.07 3.76
N ILE A 238 -17.78 8.76 2.64
CA ILE A 238 -16.31 8.74 2.58
C ILE A 238 -15.74 10.13 2.86
N VAL A 239 -16.30 11.19 2.24
CA VAL A 239 -15.88 12.57 2.48
C VAL A 239 -16.03 12.93 3.97
N ASP A 240 -17.22 12.73 4.54
CA ASP A 240 -17.54 13.06 5.94
C ASP A 240 -16.59 12.33 6.91
N MET A 241 -16.34 11.03 6.71
CA MET A 241 -15.39 10.27 7.54
C MET A 241 -13.96 10.83 7.45
N PHE A 242 -13.45 11.12 6.25
CA PHE A 242 -12.07 11.58 6.11
C PHE A 242 -11.86 13.05 6.50
N GLU A 243 -12.89 13.89 6.40
CA GLU A 243 -12.86 15.24 6.99
C GLU A 243 -12.81 15.15 8.52
N LEU A 244 -13.61 14.25 9.11
CA LEU A 244 -13.58 14.00 10.55
C LEU A 244 -12.22 13.45 11.04
N VAL A 245 -11.56 12.59 10.25
CA VAL A 245 -10.17 12.15 10.52
C VAL A 245 -9.23 13.35 10.60
N GLN A 246 -9.28 14.25 9.62
CA GLN A 246 -8.40 15.42 9.62
C GLN A 246 -8.66 16.30 10.83
N GLU A 247 -9.92 16.55 11.18
CA GLU A 247 -10.27 17.31 12.40
C GLU A 247 -9.68 16.65 13.65
N TRP A 248 -9.83 15.33 13.79
CA TRP A 248 -9.28 14.58 14.90
C TRP A 248 -7.74 14.66 14.97
N LEU A 249 -7.05 14.51 13.84
CA LEU A 249 -5.58 14.61 13.76
C LEU A 249 -5.08 15.99 14.19
N HIS A 250 -5.72 17.07 13.72
CA HIS A 250 -5.36 18.43 14.14
C HIS A 250 -5.61 18.64 15.63
N LYS A 251 -6.69 18.09 16.18
CA LYS A 251 -7.01 18.20 17.60
C LYS A 251 -6.00 17.44 18.46
N ALA A 252 -5.65 16.20 18.10
CA ALA A 252 -4.59 15.43 18.75
C ALA A 252 -3.24 16.16 18.69
N TYR A 253 -2.85 16.65 17.52
CA TYR A 253 -1.61 17.41 17.32
C TYR A 253 -1.56 18.70 18.15
N SER A 254 -2.67 19.44 18.27
CA SER A 254 -2.73 20.67 19.04
C SER A 254 -2.49 20.47 20.54
N ILE A 255 -2.82 19.28 21.05
CA ILE A 255 -2.64 18.92 22.45
C ILE A 255 -1.20 18.43 22.68
N GLU A 256 -0.63 17.68 21.72
CA GLU A 256 0.73 17.16 21.82
C GLU A 256 1.50 17.28 20.49
N PRO A 257 2.11 18.45 20.22
CA PRO A 257 2.79 18.73 18.95
C PRO A 257 4.02 17.85 18.65
N MET A 258 4.43 17.01 19.59
CA MET A 258 5.51 16.04 19.40
C MET A 258 5.06 14.79 18.62
N TYR A 259 3.75 14.55 18.50
CA TYR A 259 3.19 13.45 17.70
C TYR A 259 2.86 13.97 16.30
N THR A 260 3.66 13.59 15.30
CA THR A 260 3.65 14.24 13.98
C THR A 260 3.32 13.31 12.83
N CYS A 261 3.20 12.00 13.05
CA CYS A 261 3.12 11.00 11.98
C CYS A 261 1.69 10.47 11.82
N PRO A 262 0.85 11.07 10.96
CA PRO A 262 -0.54 10.69 10.75
C PRO A 262 -0.68 9.43 9.89
N GLU A 263 -1.43 8.45 10.39
CA GLU A 263 -1.66 7.17 9.72
C GLU A 263 -3.09 6.68 9.91
N MET A 264 -3.61 5.95 8.93
CA MET A 264 -4.92 5.32 8.98
C MET A 264 -4.85 3.90 8.45
N ILE A 265 -5.70 3.05 9.00
CA ILE A 265 -5.97 1.71 8.49
C ILE A 265 -7.49 1.48 8.42
N TRP A 266 -7.92 0.64 7.50
CA TRP A 266 -9.31 0.20 7.43
C TRP A 266 -9.37 -1.20 6.83
N ASP A 267 -9.93 -2.11 7.62
CA ASP A 267 -10.27 -3.46 7.20
C ASP A 267 -11.77 -3.61 7.05
N ALA A 268 -12.21 -4.19 5.93
CA ALA A 268 -13.59 -4.59 5.70
C ALA A 268 -13.67 -6.11 5.60
N MET A 269 -14.62 -6.70 6.34
CA MET A 269 -14.87 -8.14 6.48
C MET A 269 -13.86 -8.91 7.36
N PRO A 270 -14.27 -10.03 7.99
CA PRO A 270 -13.40 -10.81 8.87
C PRO A 270 -12.17 -11.37 8.15
N LYS A 271 -12.29 -11.62 6.85
CA LYS A 271 -11.21 -12.11 5.99
C LYS A 271 -10.06 -11.10 5.88
N SER A 272 -10.32 -9.82 6.10
CA SER A 272 -9.32 -8.74 6.20
C SER A 272 -8.77 -8.53 7.61
N GLY A 273 -9.37 -9.14 8.64
CA GLY A 273 -9.02 -8.92 10.04
C GLY A 273 -9.96 -7.95 10.78
N ALA A 274 -11.04 -7.49 10.15
CA ALA A 274 -12.02 -6.65 10.81
C ALA A 274 -12.71 -7.39 11.96
N SER A 275 -12.58 -6.86 13.19
CA SER A 275 -13.24 -7.41 14.38
C SER A 275 -14.71 -6.98 14.51
N GLN A 276 -15.08 -5.89 13.84
CA GLN A 276 -16.43 -5.36 13.76
C GLN A 276 -16.84 -5.20 12.30
N MET A 277 -18.06 -5.61 11.97
CA MET A 277 -18.58 -5.51 10.60
C MET A 277 -19.02 -4.10 10.23
N HIS A 278 -19.43 -3.32 11.22
CA HIS A 278 -19.87 -1.95 11.03
C HIS A 278 -18.72 -1.10 10.49
N THR A 279 -19.00 -0.24 9.52
CA THR A 279 -18.01 0.62 8.88
C THR A 279 -17.23 1.50 9.84
N HIS A 280 -15.93 1.25 9.97
CA HIS A 280 -15.03 2.12 10.71
C HIS A 280 -13.62 2.03 10.11
N LEU A 281 -12.94 3.18 10.07
CA LEU A 281 -11.49 3.23 9.90
C LEU A 281 -10.85 3.50 11.26
N GLN A 282 -9.58 3.17 11.39
CA GLN A 282 -8.77 3.54 12.55
C GLN A 282 -7.79 4.63 12.11
N ALA A 283 -7.64 5.66 12.93
CA ALA A 283 -6.67 6.73 12.71
C ALA A 283 -5.74 6.82 13.92
N SER A 284 -4.46 7.10 13.65
CA SER A 284 -3.45 7.28 14.67
C SER A 284 -2.50 8.42 14.33
N LEU A 285 -1.88 8.98 15.36
CA LEU A 285 -0.87 10.02 15.24
C LEU A 285 0.34 9.58 16.04
N GLY A 286 1.39 9.11 15.35
CA GLY A 286 2.59 8.52 15.94
C GLY A 286 3.62 9.56 16.37
N PHE A 287 4.49 9.15 17.30
CA PHE A 287 5.59 9.97 17.83
C PHE A 287 6.82 9.89 16.93
N ASP A 288 7.24 11.02 16.36
CA ASP A 288 8.51 11.26 15.61
C ASP A 288 8.76 10.41 14.34
N ILE A 289 8.28 9.17 14.29
CA ILE A 289 8.49 8.18 13.23
C ILE A 289 7.17 7.51 12.87
N TYR A 290 7.04 7.16 11.59
CA TYR A 290 5.91 6.37 11.09
C TYR A 290 6.07 4.90 11.49
N TYR A 291 4.99 4.12 11.42
CA TYR A 291 5.06 2.67 11.60
C TYR A 291 5.87 2.01 10.48
N GLY A 292 6.49 0.87 10.80
CA GLY A 292 7.67 0.36 10.10
C GLY A 292 7.59 0.27 8.58
N ASN A 293 6.44 -0.13 8.00
CA ASN A 293 6.31 -0.19 6.54
C ASN A 293 6.32 1.18 5.87
N ILE A 294 5.67 2.17 6.50
CA ILE A 294 5.59 3.54 6.01
C ILE A 294 6.92 4.25 6.23
N GLU A 295 7.53 4.04 7.39
CA GLU A 295 8.86 4.57 7.69
C GLU A 295 9.92 4.04 6.73
N ARG A 296 9.87 2.74 6.39
CA ARG A 296 10.73 2.16 5.33
C ARG A 296 10.54 2.88 3.99
N THR A 297 9.31 3.21 3.62
CA THR A 297 9.05 3.97 2.39
C THR A 297 9.60 5.40 2.47
N ARG A 298 9.40 6.10 3.59
CA ARG A 298 9.93 7.46 3.81
C ARG A 298 11.46 7.48 3.74
N GLN A 299 12.13 6.55 4.42
CA GLN A 299 13.59 6.43 4.40
C GLN A 299 14.11 6.05 3.01
N GLY A 300 13.42 5.14 2.32
CA GLY A 300 13.71 4.81 0.93
C GLY A 300 13.61 6.04 0.01
N ALA A 301 12.59 6.87 0.18
CA ALA A 301 12.42 8.10 -0.59
C ALA A 301 13.54 9.12 -0.33
N ARG A 302 13.98 9.27 0.94
CA ARG A 302 15.12 10.13 1.29
C ARG A 302 16.42 9.62 0.69
N PHE A 303 16.67 8.30 0.78
CA PHE A 303 17.85 7.69 0.19
C PHE A 303 17.86 7.80 -1.34
N TYR A 304 16.69 7.72 -1.97
CA TYR A 304 16.52 8.00 -3.39
C TYR A 304 16.96 9.42 -3.75
N ALA A 305 16.42 10.43 -3.06
CA ALA A 305 16.76 11.82 -3.33
C ALA A 305 18.27 12.08 -3.20
N GLN A 306 18.91 11.55 -2.15
CA GLN A 306 20.36 11.66 -1.94
C GLN A 306 21.17 11.05 -3.09
N ARG A 307 20.73 9.93 -3.66
CA ARG A 307 21.43 9.22 -4.75
C ARG A 307 21.11 9.75 -6.13
N ASN A 308 20.08 10.57 -6.28
CA ASN A 308 19.56 11.03 -7.56
C ASN A 308 19.47 12.56 -7.64
N ASN A 309 20.45 13.25 -7.06
CA ASN A 309 20.62 14.72 -7.14
C ASN A 309 19.38 15.50 -6.66
N GLY A 310 18.79 15.08 -5.54
CA GLY A 310 17.63 15.75 -4.93
C GLY A 310 16.28 15.46 -5.60
N ARG A 311 16.23 14.61 -6.63
CA ARG A 311 14.96 14.23 -7.27
C ARG A 311 14.00 13.58 -6.29
N ASN A 312 12.73 13.98 -6.36
CA ASN A 312 11.71 13.41 -5.48
C ASN A 312 11.31 11.99 -5.93
N TYR A 313 11.40 11.04 -5.00
CA TYR A 313 11.06 9.63 -5.22
C TYR A 313 9.64 9.44 -5.76
N PHE A 314 8.66 10.12 -5.16
CA PHE A 314 7.24 9.94 -5.49
C PHE A 314 6.90 10.55 -6.85
N ASN A 315 7.52 11.68 -7.22
CA ASN A 315 7.39 12.26 -8.55
C ASN A 315 7.84 11.26 -9.63
N ASP A 316 8.99 10.63 -9.44
CA ASP A 316 9.54 9.66 -10.40
C ASP A 316 8.78 8.34 -10.40
N TYR A 317 8.32 7.91 -9.23
CA TYR A 317 7.45 6.76 -9.09
C TYR A 317 6.15 6.96 -9.88
N LEU A 318 5.46 8.08 -9.69
CA LEU A 318 4.24 8.41 -10.43
C LEU A 318 4.51 8.51 -11.93
N TYR A 319 5.57 9.22 -12.34
CA TYR A 319 5.97 9.38 -13.74
C TYR A 319 6.13 8.03 -14.45
N ILE A 320 6.84 7.07 -13.84
CA ILE A 320 7.07 5.74 -14.43
C ILE A 320 5.74 5.04 -14.70
N HIS A 321 4.82 5.06 -13.74
CA HIS A 321 3.54 4.39 -13.88
C HIS A 321 2.63 5.09 -14.91
N GLN A 322 2.68 6.43 -14.99
CA GLN A 322 1.96 7.18 -16.04
C GLN A 322 2.49 6.83 -17.44
N VAL A 323 3.81 6.76 -17.62
CA VAL A 323 4.45 6.37 -18.89
C VAL A 323 4.05 4.95 -19.30
N LEU A 324 4.01 4.03 -18.34
CA LEU A 324 3.56 2.66 -18.56
C LEU A 324 2.05 2.56 -18.83
N GLY A 325 1.27 3.62 -18.61
CA GLY A 325 -0.18 3.59 -18.76
C GLY A 325 -0.87 2.79 -17.66
N LEU A 326 -0.28 2.76 -16.46
CA LEU A 326 -0.79 2.07 -15.27
C LEU A 326 -1.37 3.05 -14.24
N THR A 327 -1.84 4.22 -14.69
CA THR A 327 -2.44 5.25 -13.83
C THR A 327 -3.76 5.75 -14.37
N ILE A 328 -4.73 5.96 -13.49
CA ILE A 328 -6.02 6.56 -13.80
C ILE A 328 -6.15 7.87 -13.00
N PRO A 329 -6.09 9.05 -13.64
CA PRO A 329 -6.24 10.32 -12.95
C PRO A 329 -7.72 10.60 -12.62
N ILE A 330 -7.98 11.05 -11.40
CA ILE A 330 -9.26 11.60 -10.94
C ILE A 330 -8.96 13.02 -10.46
N GLY A 331 -9.07 14.00 -11.36
CA GLY A 331 -8.50 15.32 -11.11
C GLY A 331 -7.00 15.23 -10.83
N ASN A 332 -6.59 15.66 -9.64
CA ASN A 332 -5.20 15.59 -9.17
C ASN A 332 -4.83 14.24 -8.52
N ALA A 333 -5.80 13.49 -8.00
CA ALA A 333 -5.54 12.19 -7.42
C ALA A 333 -5.21 11.17 -8.52
N HIS A 334 -4.21 10.32 -8.28
CA HIS A 334 -3.81 9.29 -9.22
C HIS A 334 -4.03 7.92 -8.60
N ILE A 335 -4.90 7.12 -9.22
CA ILE A 335 -5.02 5.69 -8.93
C ILE A 335 -3.93 4.98 -9.73
N ILE A 336 -3.05 4.24 -9.06
CA ILE A 336 -1.84 3.64 -9.60
C ILE A 336 -1.94 2.12 -9.44
N ILE A 337 -1.89 1.42 -10.58
CA ILE A 337 -1.74 -0.04 -10.62
C ILE A 337 -0.25 -0.36 -10.56
N HIS A 338 0.29 -0.31 -9.35
CA HIS A 338 1.74 -0.26 -9.18
C HIS A 338 2.46 -1.58 -9.51
N LEU A 339 3.77 -1.48 -9.77
CA LEU A 339 4.61 -2.59 -10.23
C LEU A 339 5.08 -3.54 -9.13
N THR A 340 5.01 -3.15 -7.85
CA THR A 340 5.45 -4.00 -6.73
C THR A 340 4.34 -4.24 -5.71
N PRO A 341 3.19 -4.82 -6.12
CA PRO A 341 2.08 -5.13 -5.23
C PRO A 341 2.38 -6.36 -4.34
N ILE A 342 1.82 -6.34 -3.14
CA ILE A 342 1.76 -7.42 -2.16
C ILE A 342 0.80 -8.53 -2.64
N LYS A 343 -0.29 -8.17 -3.35
CA LYS A 343 -1.27 -9.10 -3.92
C LYS A 343 -1.82 -8.66 -5.28
N ASP A 344 -2.43 -9.61 -5.97
CA ASP A 344 -3.00 -9.44 -7.32
C ASP A 344 -3.85 -8.18 -7.47
N LEU A 345 -4.66 -7.87 -6.45
CA LEU A 345 -5.65 -6.79 -6.46
C LEU A 345 -5.23 -5.56 -5.65
N GLU A 346 -3.94 -5.42 -5.31
CA GLU A 346 -3.47 -4.20 -4.67
C GLU A 346 -3.40 -3.03 -5.66
N ILE A 347 -3.92 -1.89 -5.24
CA ILE A 347 -3.84 -0.59 -5.90
C ILE A 347 -3.29 0.44 -4.93
N MET A 348 -2.78 1.55 -5.47
CA MET A 348 -2.33 2.70 -4.70
C MET A 348 -3.09 3.95 -5.17
N ILE A 349 -3.45 4.84 -4.27
CA ILE A 349 -3.96 6.18 -4.57
C ILE A 349 -2.97 7.20 -4.02
N MET A 350 -2.56 8.15 -4.85
CA MET A 350 -1.59 9.17 -4.50
C MET A 350 -2.12 10.56 -4.86
N ASP A 351 -1.99 11.52 -3.95
CA ASP A 351 -2.28 12.94 -4.18
C ASP A 351 -1.38 13.78 -3.27
N GLU A 352 -1.29 15.08 -3.50
CA GLU A 352 -0.53 16.02 -2.66
C GLU A 352 -1.15 16.17 -1.27
N LYS A 353 -2.48 16.11 -1.19
CA LYS A 353 -3.25 16.29 0.04
C LYS A 353 -4.57 15.54 0.01
N LEU A 354 -5.15 15.30 1.19
CA LEU A 354 -6.53 14.86 1.30
C LEU A 354 -7.47 15.94 0.77
N ASN A 355 -8.25 15.60 -0.26
CA ASN A 355 -9.18 16.52 -0.90
C ASN A 355 -10.26 15.75 -1.67
N LYS A 356 -11.23 16.47 -2.24
CA LYS A 356 -12.36 15.90 -3.00
C LYS A 356 -11.95 14.90 -4.09
N ASN A 357 -10.87 15.16 -4.82
CA ASN A 357 -10.38 14.25 -5.86
C ASN A 357 -9.90 12.92 -5.26
N PHE A 358 -9.19 12.96 -4.13
CA PHE A 358 -8.76 11.77 -3.41
C PHE A 358 -9.95 10.95 -2.91
N TYR A 359 -10.93 11.61 -2.26
CA TYR A 359 -12.13 10.94 -1.76
C TYR A 359 -12.93 10.30 -2.89
N LYS A 360 -13.10 11.02 -4.00
CA LYS A 360 -13.75 10.50 -5.21
C LYS A 360 -12.99 9.31 -5.80
N ALA A 361 -11.67 9.36 -5.84
CA ALA A 361 -10.85 8.25 -6.32
C ALA A 361 -11.03 7.01 -5.45
N LEU A 362 -10.97 7.15 -4.12
CA LEU A 362 -11.21 6.05 -3.18
C LEU A 362 -12.61 5.46 -3.34
N HIS A 363 -13.64 6.31 -3.39
CA HIS A 363 -15.02 5.88 -3.63
C HIS A 363 -15.15 5.07 -4.92
N LEU A 364 -14.64 5.60 -6.03
CA LEU A 364 -14.74 4.93 -7.33
C LEU A 364 -14.02 3.57 -7.34
N VAL A 365 -12.86 3.47 -6.68
CA VAL A 365 -12.15 2.19 -6.51
C VAL A 365 -13.01 1.21 -5.72
N LEU A 366 -13.46 1.59 -4.53
CA LEU A 366 -14.27 0.72 -3.67
C LEU A 366 -15.52 0.22 -4.41
N ARG A 367 -16.25 1.11 -5.06
CA ARG A 367 -17.46 0.73 -5.81
C ARG A 367 -17.16 -0.17 -7.00
N THR A 368 -16.06 0.05 -7.72
CA THR A 368 -15.68 -0.83 -8.84
C THR A 368 -15.41 -2.24 -8.37
N PHE A 369 -14.64 -2.40 -7.29
CA PHE A 369 -14.32 -3.72 -6.77
C PHE A 369 -15.53 -4.43 -6.17
N VAL A 370 -16.35 -3.72 -5.40
CA VAL A 370 -17.55 -4.29 -4.77
C VAL A 370 -18.60 -4.65 -5.84
N ASP A 371 -18.96 -3.71 -6.71
CA ASP A 371 -20.14 -3.90 -7.58
C ASP A 371 -19.84 -4.63 -8.89
N ASP A 372 -18.64 -4.44 -9.45
CA ASP A 372 -18.31 -4.99 -10.77
C ASP A 372 -17.38 -6.21 -10.67
N LEU A 373 -16.53 -6.28 -9.64
CA LEU A 373 -15.58 -7.38 -9.46
C LEU A 373 -16.00 -8.37 -8.37
N ASN A 374 -17.05 -8.09 -7.60
CA ASN A 374 -17.54 -8.92 -6.49
C ASN A 374 -16.46 -9.20 -5.42
N GLU A 375 -15.60 -8.23 -5.17
CA GLU A 375 -14.55 -8.31 -4.16
C GLU A 375 -14.98 -7.54 -2.91
N TYR A 376 -15.35 -8.28 -1.87
CA TYR A 376 -16.02 -7.74 -0.67
C TYR A 376 -15.10 -7.56 0.53
N SER A 377 -13.89 -8.12 0.51
CA SER A 377 -12.95 -8.02 1.63
C SER A 377 -11.75 -7.19 1.20
N PHE A 378 -11.44 -6.13 1.94
CA PHE A 378 -10.24 -5.34 1.68
C PHE A 378 -9.55 -4.89 2.95
N SER A 379 -8.26 -4.61 2.82
CA SER A 379 -7.44 -3.94 3.82
C SER A 379 -6.80 -2.74 3.15
N PHE A 380 -6.78 -1.58 3.80
CA PHE A 380 -5.86 -0.52 3.39
C PHE A 380 -5.05 0.03 4.54
N GLY A 381 -3.87 0.53 4.17
CA GLY A 381 -3.04 1.39 4.99
C GLY A 381 -2.82 2.72 4.26
N MET A 382 -2.81 3.81 5.03
CA MET A 382 -2.70 5.14 4.49
C MET A 382 -1.83 6.01 5.40
N TYR A 383 -1.02 6.87 4.79
CA TYR A 383 -0.25 7.89 5.49
C TYR A 383 -0.39 9.25 4.83
N LEU A 384 -0.30 10.29 5.66
CA LEU A 384 -0.21 11.69 5.21
C LEU A 384 1.21 12.20 5.49
N PRO A 385 1.61 13.31 4.85
CA PRO A 385 2.79 14.07 5.26
C PRO A 385 2.73 14.43 6.75
N PRO A 386 3.89 14.63 7.41
CA PRO A 386 3.91 14.88 8.85
C PRO A 386 3.16 16.15 9.21
N MET A 387 2.57 16.21 10.41
CA MET A 387 1.79 17.38 10.86
C MET A 387 2.66 18.63 11.04
N ASN A 388 3.97 18.47 11.29
CA ASN A 388 4.89 19.58 11.50
C ASN A 388 5.28 20.28 10.17
N GLU A 389 4.90 21.55 10.03
CA GLU A 389 5.21 22.39 8.87
C GLU A 389 6.71 22.62 8.65
N SER A 390 7.54 22.54 9.70
CA SER A 390 8.99 22.75 9.55
C SER A 390 9.72 21.51 9.01
N SER A 391 9.04 20.38 8.89
CA SER A 391 9.64 19.14 8.39
C SER A 391 9.83 19.21 6.88
N ALA A 392 11.03 18.89 6.37
CA ALA A 392 11.25 18.77 4.93
C ALA A 392 10.30 17.73 4.30
N ASP A 393 10.05 16.63 5.01
CA ASP A 393 9.14 15.56 4.60
C ASP A 393 7.70 16.07 4.40
N ARG A 394 7.30 17.20 5.01
CA ARG A 394 5.99 17.83 4.81
C ARG A 394 5.71 18.16 3.35
N HIS A 395 6.74 18.61 2.63
CA HIS A 395 6.62 19.03 1.24
C HIS A 395 7.14 17.97 0.26
N GLU A 396 7.85 16.95 0.75
CA GLU A 396 8.42 15.89 -0.08
C GLU A 396 7.55 14.63 -0.15
N MET A 397 6.75 14.36 0.89
CA MET A 397 5.83 13.22 0.91
C MET A 397 4.46 13.62 0.33
N PRO A 398 3.84 12.74 -0.47
CA PRO A 398 2.43 12.83 -0.80
C PRO A 398 1.57 12.18 0.27
N VAL A 399 0.27 12.32 0.10
CA VAL A 399 -0.73 11.43 0.69
C VAL A 399 -0.79 10.14 -0.12
N VAL A 400 -0.64 8.99 0.54
CA VAL A 400 -0.69 7.68 -0.12
C VAL A 400 -1.62 6.74 0.62
N CYS A 401 -2.60 6.20 -0.09
CA CYS A 401 -3.40 5.06 0.36
C CYS A 401 -3.04 3.83 -0.47
N ARG A 402 -2.84 2.69 0.19
CA ARG A 402 -2.64 1.39 -0.46
C ARG A 402 -3.74 0.46 -0.04
N LEU A 403 -4.53 0.02 -1.02
CA LEU A 403 -5.72 -0.80 -0.81
C LEU A 403 -5.52 -2.14 -1.50
N VAL A 404 -5.68 -3.21 -0.75
CA VAL A 404 -5.63 -4.58 -1.26
C VAL A 404 -6.95 -5.28 -1.01
N PHE A 405 -7.59 -5.71 -2.09
CA PHE A 405 -8.70 -6.65 -1.99
C PHE A 405 -8.16 -8.05 -1.71
N ARG A 406 -8.67 -8.65 -0.64
CA ARG A 406 -8.30 -9.98 -0.16
C ARG A 406 -8.99 -11.03 -1.04
N ASN A 407 -8.58 -12.30 -0.90
CA ASN A 407 -9.32 -13.38 -1.53
C ASN A 407 -10.80 -13.37 -1.11
N SER A 408 -11.66 -13.92 -1.97
CA SER A 408 -13.08 -14.15 -1.69
C SER A 408 -13.36 -14.51 -0.24
N VAL A 409 -14.37 -13.86 0.32
CA VAL A 409 -14.86 -14.07 1.70
C VAL A 409 -15.25 -15.52 1.99
N THR A 410 -15.63 -16.30 0.97
CA THR A 410 -15.98 -17.72 1.11
C THR A 410 -14.79 -18.66 0.99
N ASN A 411 -13.61 -18.17 0.58
CA ASN A 411 -12.43 -19.02 0.47
C ASN A 411 -11.93 -19.46 1.84
N LEU A 412 -11.77 -20.77 2.01
CA LEU A 412 -11.18 -21.35 3.22
C LEU A 412 -9.72 -20.90 3.42
N ARG A 413 -8.94 -20.82 2.33
CA ARG A 413 -7.51 -20.52 2.40
C ARG A 413 -7.26 -19.03 2.65
N SER A 414 -6.32 -18.73 3.54
CA SER A 414 -5.73 -17.39 3.66
C SER A 414 -5.12 -16.97 2.33
N ASP A 415 -5.22 -15.69 2.01
CA ASP A 415 -4.59 -15.09 0.85
C ASP A 415 -3.11 -14.76 1.11
N MET A 416 -2.76 -14.41 2.35
CA MET A 416 -1.39 -14.23 2.81
C MET A 416 -0.83 -15.52 3.41
N ASN A 417 0.44 -15.81 3.11
CA ASN A 417 1.20 -16.93 3.64
C ASN A 417 2.62 -16.50 4.02
N GLY A 418 3.45 -17.44 4.48
CA GLY A 418 4.82 -17.15 4.94
C GLY A 418 5.70 -16.48 3.88
N LEU A 419 5.44 -16.71 2.59
CA LEU A 419 6.16 -16.03 1.51
C LEU A 419 5.87 -14.53 1.55
N ASP A 420 4.59 -14.15 1.64
CA ASP A 420 4.19 -12.73 1.62
C ASP A 420 4.60 -12.01 2.90
N LEU A 421 4.59 -12.70 4.05
CA LEU A 421 4.92 -12.11 5.34
C LEU A 421 6.43 -11.91 5.56
N TYR A 422 7.26 -12.81 5.02
CA TYR A 422 8.68 -12.85 5.38
C TYR A 422 9.64 -12.78 4.21
N THR A 423 9.16 -12.81 2.96
CA THR A 423 10.04 -12.83 1.79
C THR A 423 9.60 -11.85 0.70
N SER A 424 8.58 -12.19 -0.09
CA SER A 424 8.28 -11.52 -1.34
C SER A 424 6.83 -11.77 -1.77
N SER A 425 6.37 -10.95 -2.70
CA SER A 425 5.00 -10.97 -3.20
C SER A 425 4.94 -11.74 -4.50
N VAL A 426 3.99 -12.67 -4.64
CA VAL A 426 3.83 -13.43 -5.88
C VAL A 426 2.42 -13.28 -6.42
N ILE A 427 2.32 -12.71 -7.62
CA ILE A 427 1.07 -12.41 -8.30
C ILE A 427 0.92 -13.25 -9.57
N GLY A 428 -0.32 -13.58 -9.91
CA GLY A 428 -0.71 -14.25 -11.15
C GLY A 428 -1.54 -13.38 -12.09
N LYS A 429 -2.11 -12.28 -11.59
CA LYS A 429 -2.95 -11.38 -12.38
C LYS A 429 -2.12 -10.29 -13.05
N ASP A 430 -2.28 -10.14 -14.36
CA ASP A 430 -1.60 -9.09 -15.12
C ASP A 430 -2.09 -7.69 -14.68
N ARG A 431 -1.14 -6.77 -14.48
CA ARG A 431 -1.40 -5.42 -14.01
C ARG A 431 -2.20 -4.59 -15.03
N TYR A 432 -2.00 -4.81 -16.32
CA TYR A 432 -2.78 -4.15 -17.37
C TYR A 432 -4.21 -4.68 -17.43
N VAL A 433 -4.45 -5.95 -17.09
CA VAL A 433 -5.82 -6.49 -16.96
C VAL A 433 -6.55 -5.81 -15.80
N LEU A 434 -5.90 -5.70 -14.63
CA LEU A 434 -6.47 -4.99 -13.49
C LEU A 434 -6.74 -3.51 -13.82
N TYR A 435 -5.82 -2.85 -14.51
CA TYR A 435 -6.01 -1.47 -14.98
C TYR A 435 -7.26 -1.33 -15.86
N GLN A 436 -7.47 -2.22 -16.84
CA GLN A 436 -8.66 -2.13 -17.70
C GLN A 436 -9.95 -2.33 -16.91
N GLN A 437 -10.00 -3.33 -16.03
CA GLN A 437 -11.17 -3.58 -15.18
C GLN A 437 -11.52 -2.35 -14.34
N LEU A 438 -10.51 -1.73 -13.72
CA LEU A 438 -10.71 -0.55 -12.90
C LEU A 438 -11.15 0.66 -13.74
N LYS A 439 -10.53 0.84 -14.90
CA LYS A 439 -10.89 1.91 -15.84
C LYS A 439 -12.34 1.79 -16.31
N GLU A 440 -12.77 0.60 -16.72
CA GLU A 440 -14.14 0.33 -17.16
C GLU A 440 -15.16 0.62 -16.04
N GLY A 441 -14.89 0.16 -14.82
CA GLY A 441 -15.75 0.42 -13.66
C GLY A 441 -15.83 1.92 -13.30
N ILE A 442 -14.72 2.64 -13.41
CA ILE A 442 -14.70 4.09 -13.21
C ILE A 442 -15.51 4.81 -14.29
N GLU A 443 -15.29 4.50 -15.56
CA GLU A 443 -16.00 5.13 -16.68
C GLU A 443 -17.51 4.88 -16.62
N LYS A 444 -17.94 3.70 -16.14
CA LYS A 444 -19.36 3.37 -15.93
C LYS A 444 -20.06 4.32 -14.94
N ARG A 445 -19.33 4.87 -13.95
CA ARG A 445 -19.87 5.73 -12.89
C ARG A 445 -19.68 7.22 -13.15
N GLN A 446 -18.92 7.58 -14.18
CA GLN A 446 -18.68 8.97 -14.57
C GLN A 446 -19.57 9.42 -15.73
N LYS A 447 -20.18 8.48 -16.44
CA LYS A 447 -21.31 8.72 -17.35
C LYS A 447 -22.58 8.94 -16.55
#